data_AF-A0A852RTZ3-F1
#
_entry.id   AF-A0A852RTZ3-F1
#
_cell.length_a   1.000
_cell.length_b   1.000
_cell.length_c   1.000
_cell.angle_alpha   90.00
_cell.angle_beta   90.00
_cell.angle_gamma   90.00
#
_symmetry.space_group_name_H-M   'P 1'
#
loop_
_entity.id
_entity.type
_entity.pdbx_description
1 polymer ?
#
loop_
_entity_poly.entity_id
_entity_poly.type
_entity_poly.pdbx_seq_one_letter_code
_entity_poly.pdbx_strand_id
1 'polypeptide(L)'
;MTAPRQARVGVAGLVLVTGMLAVGCEDRSAPEPDNPTTWGAVLADGYGDAVVAIGLYSNPDDDERVTFYLALVGPDGRAQVIKGGQEGSSQIASDHGRLCVPSDGDLYTIGQHSGHRETRPPGLRFSSHWTGVAVDGTCVFISNDGGGENGYETSVYTTHGGKWRRSVVPDVPDSAGLTKDAVWVTNSATSSSLSDQHSTIYRTDLVTGQTDAAMTWPLDDGAPPNIDLSEAVMAPLGSGTVVGHDGHLYFLDENSSESLKTGEPIEVAPGMGSYARLVELNPETGTQQSTLLYPFAGFYDPAYTTTASGARLATWPGYAHKGSIFRVDDKGQITAVDLDTHEVREIGPVSPTLRKAPEYRVEAAGHGKLLTFAIQLETGEALIETYNLDTGKLVYTLPVTGLEGLFARGVSFTSVAPLTGSWE
;
A
#
# COMPACT_ATOMS: atom_id res chain seq x y z
N MET A 1 -60.19 12.75 61.70
CA MET A 1 -58.93 12.75 62.47
C MET A 1 -57.86 12.04 61.65
N THR A 2 -56.82 12.81 61.32
CA THR A 2 -55.44 12.43 60.96
C THR A 2 -55.21 11.35 59.89
N ALA A 3 -54.91 11.82 58.68
CA ALA A 3 -53.77 11.30 57.92
C ALA A 3 -52.46 11.78 58.60
N PRO A 4 -51.29 11.12 58.45
CA PRO A 4 -50.60 11.12 57.15
C PRO A 4 -49.84 9.83 56.77
N ARG A 5 -49.57 9.78 55.45
CA ARG A 5 -48.58 8.94 54.77
C ARG A 5 -47.19 9.11 55.40
N GLN A 6 -46.47 8.01 55.62
CA GLN A 6 -45.01 8.01 55.69
C GLN A 6 -44.44 7.21 54.53
N ALA A 7 -43.65 7.91 53.73
CA ALA A 7 -42.89 7.40 52.61
C ALA A 7 -41.85 6.39 53.09
N ARG A 8 -41.80 5.22 52.45
CA ARG A 8 -40.63 4.35 52.51
C ARG A 8 -39.56 4.95 51.62
N VAL A 9 -38.63 5.68 52.23
CA VAL A 9 -37.33 5.98 51.63
C VAL A 9 -36.51 4.71 51.75
N GLY A 10 -36.51 3.89 50.70
CA GLY A 10 -35.54 2.82 50.54
C GLY A 10 -34.20 3.46 50.19
N VAL A 11 -33.30 3.54 51.17
CA VAL A 11 -31.89 3.85 50.94
C VAL A 11 -31.29 2.65 50.23
N ALA A 12 -31.27 2.67 48.89
CA ALA A 12 -30.39 1.82 48.13
C ALA A 12 -28.97 2.36 48.32
N GLY A 13 -28.21 1.71 49.21
CA GLY A 13 -26.80 1.96 49.37
C GLY A 13 -26.08 1.69 48.06
N LEU A 14 -25.71 2.76 47.37
CA LEU A 14 -24.75 2.74 46.28
C LEU A 14 -23.39 2.37 46.89
N VAL A 15 -23.08 1.08 46.94
CA VAL A 15 -21.70 0.63 47.13
C VAL A 15 -20.98 0.92 45.82
N LEU A 16 -20.39 2.11 45.75
CA LEU A 16 -19.33 2.44 44.80
C LEU A 16 -18.15 1.51 45.13
N VAL A 17 -18.14 0.33 44.53
CA VAL A 17 -16.89 -0.43 44.38
C VAL A 17 -16.08 0.32 43.34
N THR A 18 -15.26 1.26 43.81
CA THR A 18 -14.09 1.75 43.09
C THR A 18 -13.11 0.60 42.94
N GLY A 19 -13.46 -0.34 42.07
CA GLY A 19 -12.50 -1.24 41.45
C GLY A 19 -11.71 -0.42 40.44
N MET A 20 -10.73 0.34 40.93
CA MET A 20 -9.54 0.62 40.13
C MET A 20 -8.94 -0.76 39.84
N LEU A 21 -9.39 -1.37 38.74
CA LEU A 21 -8.58 -2.33 38.02
C LEU A 21 -7.36 -1.52 37.59
N ALA A 22 -6.33 -1.55 38.43
CA ALA A 22 -4.97 -1.51 37.94
C ALA A 22 -4.90 -2.66 36.93
N VAL A 23 -5.20 -2.34 35.66
CA VAL A 23 -4.72 -3.10 34.53
C VAL A 23 -3.22 -2.96 34.65
N GLY A 24 -2.62 -3.88 35.39
CA GLY A 24 -1.18 -4.05 35.35
C GLY A 24 -0.84 -4.18 33.87
N CYS A 25 0.12 -3.38 33.43
CA CYS A 25 0.92 -3.75 32.28
C CYS A 25 1.64 -5.05 32.68
N GLU A 26 0.93 -6.17 32.71
CA GLU A 26 1.56 -7.47 32.59
C GLU A 26 2.27 -7.43 31.26
N ASP A 27 3.58 -7.72 31.28
CA ASP A 27 4.39 -8.00 30.11
C ASP A 27 3.55 -8.81 29.13
N ARG A 28 3.03 -8.15 28.07
CA ARG A 28 2.30 -8.78 26.98
C ARG A 28 3.29 -9.50 26.08
N SER A 29 4.08 -10.39 26.68
CA SER A 29 4.83 -11.42 25.99
C SER A 29 3.85 -12.49 25.55
N ALA A 30 3.03 -12.15 24.55
CA ALA A 30 2.34 -13.18 23.78
C ALA A 30 3.40 -14.18 23.30
N PRO A 31 3.17 -15.49 23.44
CA PRO A 31 4.16 -16.49 23.07
C PRO A 31 4.57 -16.28 21.59
N GLU A 32 5.88 -16.32 21.32
CA GLU A 32 6.34 -16.42 19.92
C GLU A 32 5.67 -17.64 19.27
N PRO A 33 5.38 -17.61 17.95
CA PRO A 33 4.76 -18.74 17.27
C PRO A 33 5.52 -20.03 17.61
N ASP A 34 4.82 -21.04 18.13
CA ASP A 34 5.45 -22.22 18.75
C ASP A 34 6.39 -23.01 17.81
N ASN A 35 6.40 -22.74 16.50
CA ASN A 35 7.31 -23.32 15.51
C ASN A 35 7.50 -22.37 14.29
N PRO A 36 8.39 -21.36 14.33
CA PRO A 36 8.64 -20.52 13.17
C PRO A 36 9.28 -21.36 12.07
N THR A 37 8.68 -21.32 10.89
CA THR A 37 9.25 -22.02 9.73
C THR A 37 10.41 -21.22 9.17
N THR A 38 11.45 -21.90 8.71
CA THR A 38 12.63 -21.22 8.15
C THR A 38 12.43 -20.94 6.66
N TRP A 39 13.03 -19.87 6.17
CA TRP A 39 13.11 -19.60 4.73
C TRP A 39 13.66 -20.78 3.91
N GLY A 40 14.60 -21.54 4.48
CA GLY A 40 15.15 -22.73 3.82
C GLY A 40 14.09 -23.81 3.56
N ALA A 41 13.15 -24.00 4.49
CA ALA A 41 12.04 -24.94 4.31
C ALA A 41 11.05 -24.45 3.24
N VAL A 42 10.69 -23.16 3.26
CA VAL A 42 9.78 -22.55 2.26
C VAL A 42 10.32 -22.67 0.84
N LEU A 43 11.63 -22.48 0.67
CA LEU A 43 12.27 -22.57 -0.65
C LEU A 43 12.46 -24.01 -1.14
N ALA A 44 12.69 -24.96 -0.23
CA ALA A 44 12.94 -26.36 -0.58
C ALA A 44 11.65 -27.14 -0.85
N ASP A 45 10.64 -26.96 0.01
CA ASP A 45 9.43 -27.76 0.01
C ASP A 45 8.27 -27.04 -0.72
N GLY A 46 8.49 -25.80 -1.14
CA GLY A 46 7.46 -24.91 -1.67
C GLY A 46 6.53 -24.38 -0.58
N TYR A 47 5.42 -23.79 -1.00
CA TYR A 47 4.45 -23.17 -0.09
C TYR A 47 3.43 -24.14 0.50
N GLY A 48 3.65 -25.45 0.35
CA GLY A 48 2.65 -26.46 0.67
C GLY A 48 1.35 -26.21 -0.11
N ASP A 49 0.24 -26.11 0.62
CA ASP A 49 -1.09 -25.76 0.12
C ASP A 49 -1.45 -24.28 0.34
N ALA A 50 -0.50 -23.43 0.73
CA ALA A 50 -0.77 -22.02 1.00
C ALA A 50 -1.40 -21.32 -0.20
N VAL A 51 -2.47 -20.59 0.09
CA VAL A 51 -3.32 -19.91 -0.90
C VAL A 51 -3.11 -18.40 -0.90
N VAL A 52 -2.59 -17.85 0.20
CA VAL A 52 -2.23 -16.44 0.34
C VAL A 52 -0.94 -16.30 1.14
N ALA A 53 -0.12 -15.35 0.73
CA ALA A 53 1.02 -14.90 1.49
C ALA A 53 0.78 -13.46 1.97
N ILE A 54 1.09 -13.18 3.24
CA ILE A 54 0.85 -11.88 3.87
C ILE A 54 2.18 -11.37 4.42
N GLY A 55 2.57 -10.18 3.99
CA GLY A 55 3.65 -9.41 4.60
C GLY A 55 3.16 -8.70 5.85
N LEU A 56 3.93 -8.82 6.92
CA LEU A 56 3.64 -8.25 8.24
C LEU A 56 4.87 -7.46 8.72
N TYR A 57 4.65 -6.35 9.41
CA TYR A 57 5.72 -5.54 10.00
C TYR A 57 5.40 -5.13 11.44
N SER A 58 6.40 -5.11 12.31
CA SER A 58 6.26 -4.57 13.67
C SER A 58 6.68 -3.09 13.72
N ASN A 59 5.82 -2.22 14.25
CA ASN A 59 6.22 -0.85 14.56
C ASN A 59 7.28 -0.86 15.69
N PRO A 60 8.34 -0.04 15.64
CA PRO A 60 9.54 -0.20 16.47
C PRO A 60 9.40 0.36 17.89
N ASP A 61 8.21 0.34 18.50
CA ASP A 61 7.97 1.10 19.74
C ASP A 61 8.72 0.56 20.97
N ASP A 62 9.27 -0.67 20.96
CA ASP A 62 9.97 -1.26 22.13
C ASP A 62 11.38 -1.86 21.87
N ASP A 63 11.76 -2.14 20.63
CA ASP A 63 13.10 -2.61 20.26
C ASP A 63 13.46 -1.88 18.97
N GLU A 64 14.63 -1.21 18.90
CA GLU A 64 15.06 -0.28 17.84
C GLU A 64 15.13 -0.87 16.39
N ARG A 65 14.46 -1.99 16.11
CA ARG A 65 14.53 -2.73 14.85
C ARG A 65 13.15 -3.20 14.42
N VAL A 66 12.72 -2.74 13.25
CA VAL A 66 11.57 -3.29 12.54
C VAL A 66 11.82 -4.77 12.28
N THR A 67 10.87 -5.61 12.66
CA THR A 67 10.90 -7.04 12.34
C THR A 67 9.81 -7.31 11.30
N PHE A 68 10.21 -7.94 10.20
CA PHE A 68 9.27 -8.40 9.19
C PHE A 68 8.88 -9.85 9.46
N TYR A 69 7.62 -10.15 9.16
CA TYR A 69 7.13 -11.52 9.12
C TYR A 69 6.46 -11.78 7.79
N LEU A 70 6.51 -13.04 7.37
CA LEU A 70 5.73 -13.56 6.29
C LEU A 70 4.78 -14.60 6.86
N ALA A 71 3.49 -14.43 6.66
CA ALA A 71 2.49 -15.44 6.97
C ALA A 71 2.05 -16.14 5.68
N LEU A 72 2.27 -17.46 5.60
CA LEU A 72 1.71 -18.32 4.57
C LEU A 72 0.40 -18.90 5.09
N VAL A 73 -0.71 -18.59 4.44
CA VAL A 73 -2.05 -18.97 4.88
C VAL A 73 -2.56 -20.13 4.03
N GLY A 74 -2.83 -21.26 4.67
CA GLY A 74 -3.43 -22.45 4.06
C GLY A 74 -4.91 -22.26 3.69
N PRO A 75 -5.51 -23.20 2.94
CA PRO A 75 -6.92 -23.15 2.53
C PRO A 75 -7.87 -23.35 3.72
N ASP A 76 -7.37 -23.86 4.85
CA ASP A 76 -8.09 -23.98 6.11
C ASP A 76 -7.98 -22.74 7.01
N GLY A 77 -7.26 -21.71 6.56
CA GLY A 77 -7.09 -20.45 7.27
C GLY A 77 -5.99 -20.46 8.33
N ARG A 78 -5.23 -21.55 8.47
CA ARG A 78 -4.09 -21.56 9.40
C ARG A 78 -2.91 -20.82 8.78
N ALA A 79 -2.36 -19.87 9.52
CA ALA A 79 -1.16 -19.15 9.14
C ALA A 79 0.10 -19.84 9.68
N GLN A 80 1.06 -20.08 8.81
CA GLN A 80 2.43 -20.43 9.15
C GLN A 80 3.29 -19.17 9.06
N VAL A 81 3.86 -18.75 10.18
CA VAL A 81 4.64 -17.50 10.27
C VAL A 81 6.13 -17.80 10.12
N ILE A 82 6.78 -17.01 9.26
CA ILE A 82 8.22 -17.00 9.02
C ILE A 82 8.75 -15.62 9.42
N LYS A 83 9.80 -15.59 10.25
CA LYS A 83 10.45 -14.35 10.65
C LYS A 83 11.45 -13.93 9.55
N GLY A 84 11.25 -12.75 8.99
CA GLY A 84 11.98 -12.19 7.86
C GLY A 84 13.38 -11.65 8.19
N GLY A 85 13.68 -11.36 9.46
CA GLY A 85 14.96 -10.74 9.87
C GLY A 85 14.76 -9.36 10.46
N GLN A 86 15.87 -8.69 10.80
CA GLN A 86 15.90 -7.35 11.37
C GLN A 86 16.61 -6.40 10.41
N GLU A 87 15.85 -5.72 9.55
CA GLU A 87 16.40 -4.63 8.75
C GLU A 87 15.49 -3.41 8.85
N GLY A 88 15.99 -2.26 8.37
CA GLY A 88 15.34 -0.94 8.51
C GLY A 88 13.93 -0.86 7.93
N SER A 89 13.47 0.33 7.59
CA SER A 89 12.10 0.61 7.11
C SER A 89 11.69 -0.03 5.76
N SER A 90 12.23 -1.20 5.40
CA SER A 90 12.10 -1.83 4.09
C SER A 90 10.73 -2.44 3.89
N GLN A 91 9.95 -1.86 2.98
CA GLN A 91 8.60 -2.31 2.72
C GLN A 91 8.61 -3.63 1.93
N ILE A 92 7.76 -4.58 2.34
CA ILE A 92 7.41 -5.74 1.52
C ILE A 92 6.48 -5.21 0.43
N ALA A 93 6.78 -5.51 -0.83
CA ALA A 93 5.88 -5.16 -1.93
C ALA A 93 5.18 -6.41 -2.44
N SER A 94 3.94 -6.23 -2.88
CA SER A 94 3.25 -7.19 -3.71
C SER A 94 2.74 -6.58 -5.00
N ASP A 95 2.74 -7.39 -6.04
CA ASP A 95 1.94 -7.14 -7.23
C ASP A 95 1.71 -8.46 -7.97
N HIS A 96 0.59 -8.57 -8.70
CA HIS A 96 0.28 -9.69 -9.57
C HIS A 96 0.49 -11.08 -8.92
N GLY A 97 0.08 -11.24 -7.66
CA GLY A 97 0.21 -12.52 -6.93
C GLY A 97 1.64 -12.90 -6.55
N ARG A 98 2.54 -11.91 -6.50
CA ARG A 98 3.92 -12.07 -6.06
C ARG A 98 4.24 -11.15 -4.89
N LEU A 99 5.20 -11.54 -4.05
CA LEU A 99 5.79 -10.74 -2.99
C LEU A 99 7.30 -10.64 -3.18
N CYS A 100 7.84 -9.48 -2.86
CA CYS A 100 9.25 -9.25 -2.73
C CYS A 100 9.55 -8.89 -1.28
N VAL A 101 10.22 -9.80 -0.58
CA VAL A 101 10.51 -9.71 0.85
C VAL A 101 12.01 -9.49 1.03
N PRO A 102 12.45 -8.24 1.27
CA PRO A 102 13.83 -7.97 1.64
C PRO A 102 14.11 -8.54 3.04
N SER A 103 15.31 -9.11 3.23
CA SER A 103 15.76 -9.76 4.46
C SER A 103 17.27 -9.56 4.64
N ASP A 104 17.79 -9.87 5.83
CA ASP A 104 19.19 -9.72 6.23
C ASP A 104 20.14 -10.43 5.25
N GLY A 105 20.61 -9.69 4.24
CA GLY A 105 21.53 -10.18 3.22
C GLY A 105 20.92 -10.98 2.07
N ASP A 106 19.60 -11.11 2.00
CA ASP A 106 18.91 -11.83 0.93
C ASP A 106 17.64 -11.11 0.50
N LEU A 107 17.22 -11.36 -0.74
CA LEU A 107 15.89 -11.07 -1.23
C LEU A 107 15.14 -12.38 -1.41
N TYR A 108 13.92 -12.45 -0.88
CA TYR A 108 13.01 -13.54 -1.17
C TYR A 108 11.93 -13.07 -2.12
N THR A 109 11.78 -13.76 -3.24
CA THR A 109 10.66 -13.57 -4.16
C THR A 109 9.71 -14.73 -3.99
N ILE A 110 8.45 -14.41 -3.71
CA ILE A 110 7.38 -15.39 -3.56
C ILE A 110 6.40 -15.18 -4.69
N GLY A 111 5.96 -16.27 -5.32
CA GLY A 111 4.92 -16.23 -6.33
C GLY A 111 4.04 -17.47 -6.24
N GLN A 112 3.11 -17.61 -7.18
CA GLN A 112 2.08 -18.66 -7.16
C GLN A 112 2.62 -20.09 -6.97
N HIS A 113 3.76 -20.43 -7.57
CA HIS A 113 4.24 -21.81 -7.66
C HIS A 113 5.70 -22.01 -7.27
N SER A 114 6.40 -20.95 -6.91
CA SER A 114 7.85 -21.00 -6.68
C SER A 114 8.30 -19.91 -5.74
N GLY A 115 9.30 -20.22 -4.93
CA GLY A 115 10.08 -19.25 -4.17
C GLY A 115 11.47 -19.16 -4.72
N HIS A 116 12.00 -17.94 -4.74
CA HIS A 116 13.38 -17.70 -5.07
C HIS A 116 14.05 -16.92 -3.97
N ARG A 117 15.35 -17.19 -3.81
CA ARG A 117 16.22 -16.45 -2.91
C ARG A 117 17.38 -15.94 -3.73
N GLU A 118 17.61 -14.64 -3.65
CA GLU A 118 18.75 -13.99 -4.25
C GLU A 118 19.61 -13.38 -3.15
N THR A 119 20.87 -13.80 -3.10
CA THR A 119 21.80 -13.19 -2.15
C THR A 119 22.12 -11.78 -2.57
N ARG A 120 22.00 -10.87 -1.60
CA ARG A 120 22.20 -9.44 -1.78
C ARG A 120 23.63 -9.12 -2.21
N PRO A 121 23.83 -8.16 -3.12
CA PRO A 121 25.16 -7.64 -3.42
C PRO A 121 25.82 -7.05 -2.16
N PRO A 122 27.12 -7.27 -1.94
CA PRO A 122 27.83 -6.64 -0.83
C PRO A 122 27.66 -5.11 -0.84
N GLY A 123 27.30 -4.53 0.31
CA GLY A 123 27.17 -3.08 0.48
C GLY A 123 25.77 -2.50 0.23
N LEU A 124 24.84 -3.26 -0.36
CA LEU A 124 23.44 -2.83 -0.42
C LEU A 124 22.84 -2.83 1.00
N ARG A 125 22.29 -1.70 1.43
CA ARG A 125 21.45 -1.61 2.63
C ARG A 125 20.00 -1.50 2.17
N PHE A 126 19.11 -2.35 2.68
CA PHE A 126 17.69 -2.11 2.51
C PHE A 126 17.27 -1.04 3.53
N SER A 127 17.50 0.21 3.15
CA SER A 127 16.78 1.39 3.64
C SER A 127 16.02 1.94 2.44
N SER A 128 15.10 1.12 1.91
CA SER A 128 14.40 1.45 0.69
C SER A 128 13.39 2.57 0.96
N HIS A 129 13.42 3.60 0.11
CA HIS A 129 12.35 4.58 0.03
C HIS A 129 11.11 3.98 -0.62
N TRP A 130 11.29 2.99 -1.50
CA TRP A 130 10.21 2.34 -2.21
C TRP A 130 10.60 0.94 -2.65
N THR A 131 9.65 0.00 -2.62
CA THR A 131 9.78 -1.36 -3.15
C THR A 131 8.60 -1.63 -4.06
N GLY A 132 8.82 -2.36 -5.16
CA GLY A 132 7.75 -2.79 -6.05
C GLY A 132 8.05 -4.10 -6.74
N VAL A 133 7.01 -4.65 -7.38
CA VAL A 133 7.08 -5.90 -8.13
C VAL A 133 6.59 -5.63 -9.54
N ALA A 134 7.41 -5.89 -10.55
CA ALA A 134 7.01 -5.71 -11.94
C ALA A 134 6.05 -6.81 -12.38
N VAL A 135 5.36 -6.63 -13.51
CA VAL A 135 4.39 -7.62 -14.05
C VAL A 135 5.04 -8.98 -14.34
N ASP A 136 6.30 -9.00 -14.76
CA ASP A 136 7.08 -10.24 -14.95
C ASP A 136 7.58 -10.84 -13.62
N GLY A 137 7.34 -10.12 -12.52
CA GLY A 137 7.71 -10.35 -11.14
C GLY A 137 9.17 -10.10 -10.79
N THR A 138 9.85 -9.27 -11.57
CA THR A 138 11.10 -8.64 -11.17
C THR A 138 10.84 -7.80 -9.90
N CYS A 139 11.60 -8.07 -8.83
CA CYS A 139 11.57 -7.21 -7.66
C CYS A 139 12.42 -5.97 -7.92
N VAL A 140 11.90 -4.82 -7.51
CA VAL A 140 12.54 -3.52 -7.64
C VAL A 140 12.64 -2.87 -6.27
N PHE A 141 13.82 -2.36 -5.94
CA PHE A 141 14.08 -1.63 -4.71
C PHE A 141 14.71 -0.29 -5.05
N ILE A 142 14.15 0.79 -4.51
CA ILE A 142 14.69 2.13 -4.65
C ILE A 142 15.23 2.53 -3.29
N SER A 143 16.54 2.74 -3.23
CA SER A 143 17.28 3.19 -2.06
C SER A 143 17.76 4.61 -2.28
N ASN A 144 17.59 5.47 -1.28
CA ASN A 144 18.29 6.74 -1.23
C ASN A 144 19.65 6.46 -0.59
N ASP A 145 20.71 6.53 -1.39
CA ASP A 145 22.07 6.26 -0.92
C ASP A 145 22.69 7.51 -0.27
N GLY A 146 21.96 8.63 -0.24
CA GLY A 146 22.39 9.90 0.34
C GLY A 146 23.26 10.74 -0.61
N GLY A 147 24.00 11.68 -0.03
CA GLY A 147 24.91 12.56 -0.79
C GLY A 147 26.20 11.85 -1.19
N GLY A 148 26.43 11.71 -2.49
CA GLY A 148 27.70 11.31 -3.12
C GLY A 148 28.53 12.49 -3.61
N GLU A 149 29.63 12.19 -4.32
CA GLU A 149 30.55 13.22 -4.87
C GLU A 149 29.88 14.13 -5.91
N ASN A 150 28.81 13.66 -6.56
CA ASN A 150 28.09 14.37 -7.64
C ASN A 150 26.69 14.84 -7.23
N GLY A 151 26.38 14.92 -5.94
CA GLY A 151 25.05 15.27 -5.43
C GLY A 151 24.36 14.07 -4.77
N TYR A 152 23.04 14.14 -4.60
CA TYR A 152 22.28 13.01 -4.06
C TYR A 152 22.21 11.86 -5.07
N GLU A 153 22.39 10.64 -4.60
CA GLU A 153 22.28 9.44 -5.41
C GLU A 153 21.13 8.56 -4.91
N THR A 154 20.24 8.24 -5.84
CA THR A 154 19.25 7.18 -5.67
C THR A 154 19.70 5.96 -6.43
N SER A 155 19.67 4.79 -5.79
CA SER A 155 19.89 3.52 -6.45
C SER A 155 18.60 2.78 -6.71
N VAL A 156 18.38 2.40 -7.96
CA VAL A 156 17.36 1.44 -8.37
C VAL A 156 18.03 0.08 -8.49
N TYR A 157 17.61 -0.85 -7.65
CA TYR A 157 18.03 -2.24 -7.71
C TYR A 157 16.95 -3.10 -8.33
N THR A 158 17.31 -3.90 -9.33
CA THR A 158 16.39 -4.83 -9.99
C THR A 158 16.94 -6.24 -9.99
N THR A 159 16.04 -7.22 -9.97
CA THR A 159 16.37 -8.66 -9.96
C THR A 159 15.82 -9.36 -11.20
N HIS A 160 16.22 -8.88 -12.37
CA HIS A 160 15.76 -9.44 -13.63
C HIS A 160 16.58 -10.69 -14.00
N GLY A 161 15.94 -11.87 -13.98
CA GLY A 161 16.56 -13.14 -14.35
C GLY A 161 17.60 -13.64 -13.33
N GLY A 162 17.35 -13.43 -12.03
CA GLY A 162 18.23 -13.88 -10.94
C GLY A 162 19.56 -13.11 -10.85
N LYS A 163 19.60 -11.90 -11.43
CA LYS A 163 20.78 -11.03 -11.42
C LYS A 163 20.39 -9.67 -10.88
N TRP A 164 21.11 -9.26 -9.84
CA TRP A 164 21.07 -7.91 -9.35
C TRP A 164 21.67 -6.94 -10.36
N ARG A 165 20.96 -5.84 -10.56
CA ARG A 165 21.45 -4.66 -11.26
C ARG A 165 21.27 -3.47 -10.36
N ARG A 166 22.22 -2.54 -10.44
CA ARG A 166 22.13 -1.24 -9.79
C ARG A 166 22.14 -0.20 -10.91
N SER A 167 21.19 0.70 -10.83
CA SER A 167 21.12 1.89 -11.67
C SER A 167 21.10 3.11 -10.78
N VAL A 168 21.71 4.20 -11.22
CA VAL A 168 21.81 5.43 -10.42
C VAL A 168 20.93 6.49 -11.06
N VAL A 169 19.99 7.00 -10.26
CA VAL A 169 19.25 8.22 -10.53
C VAL A 169 19.97 9.35 -9.78
N PRO A 170 20.50 10.38 -10.47
CA PRO A 170 21.32 11.43 -9.88
C PRO A 170 20.46 12.51 -9.17
N ASP A 171 19.51 12.08 -8.34
CA ASP A 171 18.62 12.96 -7.60
C ASP A 171 18.06 12.25 -6.35
N VAL A 172 17.39 13.01 -5.48
CA VAL A 172 16.62 12.47 -4.35
C VAL A 172 15.33 11.85 -4.90
N PRO A 173 14.98 10.61 -4.53
CA PRO A 173 13.81 9.94 -5.07
C PRO A 173 12.55 10.46 -4.40
N ASP A 174 11.46 10.52 -5.16
CA ASP A 174 10.13 10.75 -4.63
C ASP A 174 9.20 9.58 -4.99
N SER A 175 8.17 9.83 -5.81
CA SER A 175 7.27 8.80 -6.29
C SER A 175 7.93 7.86 -7.31
N ALA A 176 7.48 6.61 -7.30
CA ALA A 176 7.95 5.62 -8.24
C ALA A 176 6.83 4.66 -8.66
N GLY A 177 6.96 4.11 -9.87
CA GLY A 177 6.09 3.05 -10.33
C GLY A 177 6.70 2.21 -11.44
N LEU A 178 5.92 1.25 -11.93
CA LEU A 178 6.42 0.20 -12.80
C LEU A 178 5.59 0.08 -14.08
N THR A 179 6.32 -0.19 -15.14
CA THR A 179 5.81 -0.77 -16.39
C THR A 179 6.38 -2.19 -16.52
N LYS A 180 5.99 -2.91 -17.58
CA LYS A 180 6.52 -4.25 -17.86
C LYS A 180 8.05 -4.29 -18.03
N ASP A 181 8.66 -3.20 -18.48
CA ASP A 181 10.06 -3.13 -18.92
C ASP A 181 10.87 -2.04 -18.24
N ALA A 182 10.25 -1.15 -17.45
CA ALA A 182 10.94 -0.06 -16.78
C ALA A 182 10.37 0.30 -15.41
N VAL A 183 11.26 0.82 -14.57
CA VAL A 183 10.95 1.58 -13.35
C VAL A 183 10.95 3.06 -13.71
N TRP A 184 9.95 3.76 -13.22
CA TRP A 184 9.82 5.20 -13.36
C TRP A 184 9.99 5.82 -11.99
N VAL A 185 10.91 6.77 -11.87
CA VAL A 185 11.24 7.44 -10.61
C VAL A 185 11.19 8.93 -10.83
N THR A 186 10.43 9.65 -10.01
CA THR A 186 10.43 11.11 -10.01
C THR A 186 11.46 11.61 -9.00
N ASN A 187 12.04 12.78 -9.24
CA ASN A 187 12.82 13.45 -8.20
C ASN A 187 11.91 14.20 -7.22
N SER A 188 12.40 14.42 -6.00
CA SER A 188 11.65 15.13 -4.95
C SER A 188 11.72 16.65 -5.06
N ALA A 189 12.35 17.19 -6.11
CA ALA A 189 12.52 18.63 -6.34
C ALA A 189 13.11 19.44 -5.16
N THR A 190 13.73 18.79 -4.15
CA THR A 190 14.04 19.39 -2.85
C THR A 190 15.35 20.19 -2.81
N SER A 191 15.89 20.62 -3.96
CA SER A 191 17.11 21.44 -3.94
C SER A 191 16.80 22.85 -3.40
N SER A 192 17.59 23.26 -2.40
CA SER A 192 17.45 24.47 -1.59
C SER A 192 17.73 25.79 -2.33
N SER A 193 17.83 25.77 -3.67
CA SER A 193 17.90 26.97 -4.51
C SER A 193 16.69 27.02 -5.45
N LEU A 194 15.71 27.83 -5.06
CA LEU A 194 14.47 28.11 -5.80
C LEU A 194 14.66 28.65 -7.24
N SER A 195 15.90 28.87 -7.70
CA SER A 195 16.17 29.53 -8.99
C SER A 195 16.36 28.60 -10.18
N ASP A 196 16.49 27.28 -9.98
CA ASP A 196 16.69 26.27 -11.04
C ASP A 196 15.89 24.98 -10.75
N GLN A 197 14.67 25.11 -10.19
CA GLN A 197 13.88 23.93 -9.82
C GLN A 197 13.30 23.27 -11.06
N HIS A 198 13.75 22.05 -11.34
CA HIS A 198 13.15 21.18 -12.34
C HIS A 198 12.64 19.91 -11.67
N SER A 199 11.47 19.44 -12.10
CA SER A 199 11.07 18.06 -11.87
C SER A 199 11.49 17.20 -13.05
N THR A 200 11.98 16.00 -12.76
CA THR A 200 12.45 15.03 -13.74
C THR A 200 11.85 13.67 -13.45
N ILE A 201 11.37 13.01 -14.50
CA ILE A 201 11.00 11.61 -14.49
C ILE A 201 12.13 10.82 -15.14
N TYR A 202 12.69 9.90 -14.39
CA TYR A 202 13.73 8.98 -14.84
C TYR A 202 13.12 7.64 -15.22
N ARG A 203 13.53 7.10 -16.36
CA ARG A 203 13.23 5.73 -16.79
C ARG A 203 14.44 4.87 -16.50
N THR A 204 14.29 3.83 -15.69
CA THR A 204 15.29 2.78 -15.53
C THR A 204 14.80 1.50 -16.19
N ASP A 205 15.49 1.07 -17.24
CA ASP A 205 15.17 -0.15 -17.97
C ASP A 205 15.48 -1.40 -17.13
N LEU A 206 14.49 -2.26 -16.90
CA LEU A 206 14.60 -3.44 -16.03
C LEU A 206 15.61 -4.46 -16.57
N VAL A 207 15.76 -4.54 -17.90
CA VAL A 207 16.55 -5.56 -18.59
C VAL A 207 18.00 -5.12 -18.80
N THR A 208 18.28 -3.83 -18.92
CA THR A 208 19.63 -3.31 -19.13
C THR A 208 20.19 -2.67 -17.87
N GLY A 209 19.34 -2.12 -17.00
CA GLY A 209 19.73 -1.27 -15.89
C GLY A 209 20.18 0.13 -16.34
N GLN A 210 19.94 0.51 -17.59
CA GLN A 210 20.20 1.87 -18.05
C GLN A 210 19.15 2.82 -17.48
N THR A 211 19.59 3.94 -16.93
CA THR A 211 18.73 5.03 -16.46
C THR A 211 18.91 6.25 -17.35
N ASP A 212 17.81 6.77 -17.88
CA ASP A 212 17.77 7.98 -18.68
C ASP A 212 16.73 8.95 -18.11
N ALA A 213 16.99 10.25 -18.22
CA ALA A 213 15.96 11.27 -17.99
C ALA A 213 14.95 11.19 -19.14
N ALA A 214 13.72 10.80 -18.84
CA ALA A 214 12.66 10.67 -19.83
C ALA A 214 11.96 12.01 -20.09
N MET A 215 11.73 12.78 -19.03
CA MET A 215 11.09 14.08 -19.12
C MET A 215 11.61 15.00 -18.01
N THR A 216 11.85 16.26 -18.34
CA THR A 216 12.21 17.32 -17.39
C THR A 216 11.38 18.56 -17.66
N TRP A 217 10.83 19.17 -16.61
CA TRP A 217 10.07 20.42 -16.72
C TRP A 217 10.45 21.40 -15.62
N PRO A 218 10.42 22.73 -15.89
CA PRO A 218 10.65 23.74 -14.86
C PRO A 218 9.50 23.78 -13.86
N LEU A 219 9.83 24.07 -12.60
CA LEU A 219 8.90 24.26 -11.48
C LEU A 219 8.57 25.74 -11.23
N ASP A 220 9.03 26.66 -12.09
CA ASP A 220 8.73 28.09 -11.99
C ASP A 220 7.22 28.38 -11.89
N ASP A 221 6.87 29.54 -11.29
CA ASP A 221 5.51 30.12 -11.08
C ASP A 221 4.62 30.26 -12.35
N GLY A 222 5.05 29.69 -13.49
CA GLY A 222 4.35 29.62 -14.76
C GLY A 222 4.43 28.24 -15.43
N ALA A 223 4.61 27.16 -14.67
CA ALA A 223 4.35 25.79 -15.13
C ALA A 223 3.01 25.73 -15.89
N PRO A 224 2.87 24.88 -16.94
CA PRO A 224 1.64 24.83 -17.73
C PRO A 224 0.41 24.74 -16.79
N PRO A 225 -0.62 25.57 -17.02
CA PRO A 225 -1.49 26.07 -15.95
C PRO A 225 -2.50 25.07 -15.36
N ASN A 226 -2.23 23.77 -15.25
CA ASN A 226 -3.30 22.85 -14.83
C ASN A 226 -2.97 21.62 -13.99
N ILE A 227 -1.72 21.30 -13.66
CA ILE A 227 -1.48 20.24 -12.67
C ILE A 227 -0.34 20.65 -11.77
N ASP A 228 -0.67 20.88 -10.50
CA ASP A 228 0.30 20.87 -9.42
C ASP A 228 0.75 19.41 -9.24
N LEU A 229 1.68 18.98 -10.09
CA LEU A 229 2.31 17.67 -9.93
C LEU A 229 3.05 17.63 -8.59
N SER A 230 3.39 18.76 -7.96
CA SER A 230 3.94 18.69 -6.61
C SER A 230 2.92 18.13 -5.64
N GLU A 231 1.60 18.30 -5.79
CA GLU A 231 0.64 17.62 -4.89
C GLU A 231 0.38 16.15 -5.28
N ALA A 232 0.31 15.85 -6.58
CA ALA A 232 0.16 14.47 -7.04
C ALA A 232 1.42 13.61 -6.80
N VAL A 233 2.59 14.25 -6.72
CA VAL A 233 3.91 13.63 -6.50
C VAL A 233 4.33 13.72 -5.01
N MET A 234 3.88 14.73 -4.25
CA MET A 234 4.14 14.91 -2.81
C MET A 234 3.03 14.36 -1.91
N ALA A 235 2.06 13.61 -2.45
CA ALA A 235 1.18 12.79 -1.61
C ALA A 235 2.08 11.92 -0.70
N PRO A 236 1.92 12.02 0.63
CA PRO A 236 2.99 11.71 1.57
C PRO A 236 3.47 10.27 1.45
N LEU A 237 4.75 10.12 1.08
CA LEU A 237 5.70 9.07 1.49
C LEU A 237 5.06 7.73 1.86
N GLY A 238 4.54 7.06 0.83
CA GLY A 238 4.06 5.70 0.90
C GLY A 238 3.26 5.38 -0.35
N SER A 239 3.84 4.61 -1.28
CA SER A 239 3.09 3.95 -2.36
C SER A 239 2.31 4.85 -3.35
N GLY A 240 2.86 5.98 -3.79
CA GLY A 240 2.39 6.66 -5.00
C GLY A 240 2.71 5.84 -6.25
N THR A 241 2.10 4.67 -6.42
CA THR A 241 2.33 3.76 -7.56
C THR A 241 1.85 4.41 -8.85
N VAL A 242 2.81 4.79 -9.69
CA VAL A 242 2.55 5.11 -11.10
C VAL A 242 2.11 3.83 -11.80
N VAL A 243 0.92 3.85 -12.42
CA VAL A 243 0.43 2.72 -13.21
C VAL A 243 0.95 2.86 -14.63
N GLY A 244 1.75 1.90 -15.07
CA GLY A 244 2.19 1.81 -16.46
C GLY A 244 1.24 1.01 -17.34
N HIS A 245 0.69 1.60 -18.40
CA HIS A 245 -0.12 0.88 -19.39
C HIS A 245 0.13 1.42 -20.80
N ASP A 246 0.37 0.52 -21.77
CA ASP A 246 0.57 0.84 -23.20
C ASP A 246 1.50 2.04 -23.48
N GLY A 247 2.63 2.08 -22.77
CA GLY A 247 3.65 3.12 -22.91
C GLY A 247 3.33 4.44 -22.20
N HIS A 248 2.19 4.53 -21.54
CA HIS A 248 1.76 5.68 -20.75
C HIS A 248 1.89 5.40 -19.25
N LEU A 249 1.98 6.47 -18.49
CA LEU A 249 2.03 6.50 -17.03
C LEU A 249 0.76 7.18 -16.52
N TYR A 250 0.05 6.52 -15.63
CA TYR A 250 -1.21 6.98 -15.09
C TYR A 250 -1.09 7.25 -13.60
N PHE A 251 -1.67 8.37 -13.17
CA PHE A 251 -1.77 8.80 -11.78
C PHE A 251 -3.23 9.07 -11.47
N LEU A 252 -3.69 8.59 -10.32
CA LEU A 252 -4.97 9.01 -9.76
C LEU A 252 -4.69 10.09 -8.72
N ASP A 253 -5.12 11.30 -9.05
CA ASP A 253 -4.99 12.47 -8.19
C ASP A 253 -6.33 12.75 -7.51
N GLU A 254 -6.38 12.58 -6.19
CA GLU A 254 -7.52 12.95 -5.35
C GLU A 254 -7.22 14.26 -4.64
N ASN A 255 -7.64 15.37 -5.22
CA ASN A 255 -7.46 16.66 -4.57
C ASN A 255 -8.44 16.80 -3.41
N SER A 256 -7.95 16.75 -2.17
CA SER A 256 -8.65 17.41 -1.07
C SER A 256 -8.68 18.91 -1.37
N SER A 257 -9.76 19.59 -1.02
CA SER A 257 -10.04 20.98 -1.40
C SER A 257 -9.08 22.05 -0.82
N GLU A 258 -7.88 21.69 -0.35
CA GLU A 258 -6.91 22.61 0.25
C GLU A 258 -5.98 23.32 -0.76
N SER A 259 -5.85 22.81 -1.99
CA SER A 259 -4.90 23.34 -2.99
C SER A 259 -5.35 24.60 -3.74
N LEU A 260 -6.57 25.07 -3.49
CA LEU A 260 -7.05 26.35 -4.00
C LEU A 260 -6.72 27.47 -2.99
N LYS A 261 -5.52 28.04 -3.11
CA LYS A 261 -4.96 29.21 -2.37
C LYS A 261 -5.87 30.47 -2.26
N THR A 262 -7.10 30.44 -2.76
CA THR A 262 -8.04 31.57 -2.70
C THR A 262 -8.97 31.56 -1.50
N GLY A 263 -8.94 30.54 -0.63
CA GLY A 263 -9.70 30.56 0.64
C GLY A 263 -11.22 30.57 0.48
N GLU A 264 -11.72 30.42 -0.74
CA GLU A 264 -13.12 30.13 -1.02
C GLU A 264 -13.21 28.78 -1.72
N PRO A 265 -14.06 27.85 -1.25
CA PRO A 265 -14.34 26.63 -1.98
C PRO A 265 -14.90 27.01 -3.36
N ILE A 266 -14.25 26.57 -4.44
CA ILE A 266 -14.84 26.72 -5.77
C ILE A 266 -16.01 25.75 -5.85
N GLU A 267 -17.19 26.27 -5.58
CA GLU A 267 -18.46 25.61 -5.81
C GLU A 267 -18.67 25.49 -7.33
N VAL A 268 -18.15 24.41 -7.93
CA VAL A 268 -18.31 24.14 -9.38
C VAL A 268 -19.77 23.84 -9.71
N ALA A 269 -20.53 23.35 -8.72
CA ALA A 269 -21.98 23.28 -8.67
C ALA A 269 -22.45 23.28 -7.20
N PRO A 270 -23.70 23.70 -6.90
CA PRO A 270 -24.21 23.70 -5.54
C PRO A 270 -24.10 22.34 -4.85
N GLY A 271 -23.24 22.25 -3.83
CA GLY A 271 -23.11 21.07 -2.96
C GLY A 271 -22.13 19.95 -3.35
N MET A 272 -21.12 20.16 -4.21
CA MET A 272 -20.17 19.10 -4.60
C MET A 272 -18.77 19.22 -3.96
N GLY A 273 -18.36 18.13 -3.26
CA GLY A 273 -17.04 17.86 -2.67
C GLY A 273 -15.99 17.35 -3.67
N SER A 274 -14.87 16.80 -3.19
CA SER A 274 -13.65 16.60 -4.01
C SER A 274 -13.81 15.75 -5.27
N TYR A 275 -12.84 15.94 -6.16
CA TYR A 275 -12.73 15.30 -7.46
C TYR A 275 -11.53 14.36 -7.48
N ALA A 276 -11.68 13.21 -8.11
CA ALA A 276 -10.53 12.46 -8.60
C ALA A 276 -10.25 12.85 -10.05
N ARG A 277 -8.97 12.89 -10.40
CA ARG A 277 -8.47 13.10 -11.76
C ARG A 277 -7.62 11.91 -12.14
N LEU A 278 -7.77 11.47 -13.39
CA LEU A 278 -6.78 10.62 -14.03
C LEU A 278 -5.81 11.53 -14.76
N VAL A 279 -4.53 11.50 -14.36
CA VAL A 279 -3.45 12.13 -15.10
C VAL A 279 -2.77 11.04 -15.90
N GLU A 280 -2.74 11.22 -17.20
CA GLU A 280 -2.03 10.38 -18.16
C GLU A 280 -0.79 11.14 -18.65
N LEU A 281 0.33 10.45 -18.68
CA LEU A 281 1.60 10.98 -19.15
C LEU A 281 2.18 10.02 -20.18
N ASN A 282 2.48 10.54 -21.36
CA ASN A 282 3.26 9.85 -22.38
C ASN A 282 4.73 10.33 -22.29
N PRO A 283 5.62 9.53 -21.71
CA PRO A 283 7.02 9.91 -21.56
C PRO A 283 7.79 9.93 -22.91
N GLU A 284 7.33 9.23 -23.95
CA GLU A 284 8.01 9.20 -25.25
C GLU A 284 7.79 10.48 -26.06
N THR A 285 6.54 10.97 -26.08
CA THR A 285 6.17 12.20 -26.80
C THR A 285 6.30 13.44 -25.91
N GLY A 286 6.44 13.23 -24.61
CA GLY A 286 6.41 14.26 -23.60
C GLY A 286 5.02 14.88 -23.38
N THR A 287 3.95 14.22 -23.84
CA THR A 287 2.58 14.77 -23.73
C THR A 287 1.90 14.34 -22.45
N GLN A 288 1.00 15.19 -21.96
CA GLN A 288 0.23 14.93 -20.75
C GLN A 288 -1.25 15.25 -20.99
N GLN A 289 -2.13 14.44 -20.41
CA GLN A 289 -3.56 14.65 -20.39
C GLN A 289 -4.09 14.52 -18.96
N SER A 290 -5.07 15.35 -18.60
CA SER A 290 -5.78 15.25 -17.32
C SER A 290 -7.26 15.15 -17.59
N THR A 291 -7.91 14.19 -16.95
CA THR A 291 -9.35 13.96 -17.09
C THR A 291 -9.98 13.90 -15.72
N LEU A 292 -10.99 14.75 -15.49
CA LEU A 292 -11.83 14.63 -14.31
C LEU A 292 -12.63 13.34 -14.39
N LEU A 293 -12.56 12.54 -13.34
CA LEU A 293 -13.30 11.31 -13.24
C LEU A 293 -14.70 11.62 -12.69
N TYR A 294 -15.74 11.29 -13.44
CA TYR A 294 -17.12 11.45 -13.02
C TYR A 294 -17.99 10.25 -13.47
N PRO A 295 -18.90 9.75 -12.60
CA PRO A 295 -19.03 10.08 -11.19
C PRO A 295 -17.87 9.46 -10.40
N PHE A 296 -17.09 10.30 -9.72
CA PHE A 296 -16.12 9.84 -8.74
C PHE A 296 -16.46 10.52 -7.43
N ALA A 297 -16.89 9.74 -6.44
CA ALA A 297 -17.12 10.26 -5.10
C ALA A 297 -15.76 10.42 -4.42
N GLY A 298 -15.14 11.58 -4.63
CA GLY A 298 -13.98 11.99 -3.87
C GLY A 298 -14.37 12.49 -2.47
N PHE A 299 -13.44 12.32 -1.53
CA PHE A 299 -13.36 12.93 -0.20
C PHE A 299 -14.03 14.32 -0.02
N TYR A 300 -15.09 14.45 0.78
CA TYR A 300 -15.21 15.57 1.74
C TYR A 300 -16.40 15.33 2.67
N ASP A 301 -16.13 14.82 3.88
CA ASP A 301 -16.93 15.20 5.04
C ASP A 301 -15.97 15.73 6.11
N PRO A 302 -15.99 17.03 6.43
CA PRO A 302 -15.12 17.62 7.45
C PRO A 302 -15.42 17.10 8.87
N ALA A 303 -16.50 16.35 9.07
CA ALA A 303 -16.78 15.63 10.30
C ALA A 303 -16.11 14.24 10.38
N TYR A 304 -15.49 13.74 9.31
CA TYR A 304 -14.88 12.41 9.25
C TYR A 304 -13.37 12.47 9.47
N THR A 305 -12.96 12.75 10.71
CA THR A 305 -11.56 12.66 11.16
C THR A 305 -11.08 11.24 11.48
N THR A 306 -11.82 10.16 11.17
CA THR A 306 -11.44 8.80 11.63
C THR A 306 -11.90 7.60 10.79
N THR A 307 -12.61 7.77 9.66
CA THR A 307 -13.17 6.60 8.94
C THR A 307 -13.12 6.76 7.41
N ALA A 308 -11.95 7.12 6.87
CA ALA A 308 -11.64 6.60 5.53
C ALA A 308 -11.73 5.07 5.65
N SER A 309 -12.60 4.42 4.84
CA SER A 309 -12.72 2.97 4.91
C SER A 309 -11.33 2.38 4.59
N GLY A 310 -10.83 1.47 5.44
CA GLY A 310 -9.49 0.93 5.21
C GLY A 310 -9.34 0.23 3.87
N ALA A 311 -10.46 -0.26 3.31
CA ALA A 311 -10.54 -0.74 1.95
C ALA A 311 -10.11 0.28 0.88
N ARG A 312 -10.51 1.55 1.01
CA ARG A 312 -10.14 2.62 0.09
C ARG A 312 -8.65 2.88 0.14
N LEU A 313 -8.09 3.02 1.35
CA LEU A 313 -6.66 3.30 1.53
C LEU A 313 -5.79 2.11 1.15
N ALA A 314 -6.20 0.89 1.48
CA ALA A 314 -5.52 -0.34 1.08
C ALA A 314 -5.50 -0.56 -0.44
N THR A 315 -6.41 0.08 -1.17
CA THR A 315 -6.42 0.07 -2.65
C THR A 315 -5.90 1.37 -3.24
N TRP A 316 -5.27 2.23 -2.44
CA TRP A 316 -4.56 3.39 -2.96
C TRP A 316 -3.15 2.97 -3.44
N PRO A 317 -2.74 3.34 -4.65
CA PRO A 317 -3.45 4.21 -5.61
C PRO A 317 -4.39 3.44 -6.55
N GLY A 318 -4.29 2.12 -6.60
CA GLY A 318 -5.18 1.26 -7.39
C GLY A 318 -4.46 0.04 -7.93
N TYR A 319 -5.22 -0.99 -8.28
CA TYR A 319 -4.69 -2.17 -8.95
C TYR A 319 -4.91 -2.08 -10.47
N ALA A 320 -3.84 -2.07 -11.25
CA ALA A 320 -3.92 -2.03 -12.70
C ALA A 320 -4.14 -3.42 -13.29
N HIS A 321 -5.21 -3.59 -14.07
CA HIS A 321 -5.47 -4.83 -14.80
C HIS A 321 -6.26 -4.58 -16.09
N LYS A 322 -5.76 -5.10 -17.21
CA LYS A 322 -6.42 -5.05 -18.54
C LYS A 322 -6.93 -3.65 -18.94
N GLY A 323 -6.06 -2.64 -18.87
CA GLY A 323 -6.41 -1.28 -19.27
C GLY A 323 -7.39 -0.61 -18.30
N SER A 324 -7.46 -1.07 -17.05
CA SER A 324 -8.24 -0.40 -16.01
C SER A 324 -7.47 -0.30 -14.71
N ILE A 325 -7.75 0.73 -13.93
CA ILE A 325 -7.32 0.86 -12.53
C ILE A 325 -8.50 0.54 -11.62
N PHE A 326 -8.37 -0.49 -10.80
CA PHE A 326 -9.39 -0.94 -9.85
C PHE A 326 -9.10 -0.43 -8.45
N ARG A 327 -10.14 0.02 -7.75
CA ARG A 327 -10.02 0.52 -6.38
C ARG A 327 -11.34 0.46 -5.63
N VAL A 328 -11.32 0.75 -4.34
CA VAL A 328 -12.53 0.92 -3.53
C VAL A 328 -12.81 2.39 -3.28
N ASP A 329 -14.04 2.82 -3.51
CA ASP A 329 -14.51 4.18 -3.21
C ASP A 329 -14.94 4.36 -1.75
N ASP A 330 -15.34 5.57 -1.38
CA ASP A 330 -15.81 5.93 -0.05
C ASP A 330 -17.12 5.21 0.37
N LYS A 331 -17.94 4.79 -0.59
CA LYS A 331 -19.17 4.02 -0.37
C LYS A 331 -18.91 2.53 -0.21
N GLY A 332 -17.67 2.09 -0.36
CA GLY A 332 -17.31 0.68 -0.38
C GLY A 332 -17.79 -0.03 -1.65
N GLN A 333 -17.72 0.65 -2.79
CA GLN A 333 -17.84 0.04 -4.11
C GLN A 333 -16.45 -0.18 -4.69
N ILE A 334 -16.23 -1.37 -5.25
CA ILE A 334 -15.13 -1.57 -6.19
C ILE A 334 -15.49 -0.81 -7.46
N THR A 335 -14.63 0.11 -7.87
CA THR A 335 -14.75 0.88 -9.11
C THR A 335 -13.58 0.52 -10.03
N ALA A 336 -13.79 0.70 -11.33
CA ALA A 336 -12.73 0.63 -12.32
C ALA A 336 -12.71 1.92 -13.12
N VAL A 337 -11.52 2.49 -13.30
CA VAL A 337 -11.25 3.58 -14.23
C VAL A 337 -10.69 2.97 -15.50
N ASP A 338 -11.41 3.06 -16.61
CA ASP A 338 -10.93 2.63 -17.92
C ASP A 338 -9.87 3.61 -18.43
N LEU A 339 -8.69 3.10 -18.78
CA LEU A 339 -7.54 3.93 -19.16
C LEU A 339 -7.60 4.44 -20.60
N ASP A 340 -8.46 3.87 -21.45
CA ASP A 340 -8.65 4.31 -22.83
C ASP A 340 -9.79 5.34 -22.93
N THR A 341 -10.88 5.13 -22.20
CA THR A 341 -12.07 5.99 -22.25
C THR A 341 -12.12 7.03 -21.13
N HIS A 342 -11.32 6.84 -20.07
CA HIS A 342 -11.32 7.62 -18.83
C HIS A 342 -12.68 7.59 -18.11
N GLU A 343 -13.51 6.58 -18.41
CA GLU A 343 -14.79 6.38 -17.76
C GLU A 343 -14.66 5.59 -16.47
N VAL A 344 -15.45 5.97 -15.47
CA VAL A 344 -15.55 5.26 -14.19
C VAL A 344 -16.75 4.32 -14.25
N ARG A 345 -16.53 3.06 -13.89
CA ARG A 345 -17.60 2.05 -13.76
C ARG A 345 -17.62 1.44 -12.37
N GLU A 346 -18.81 1.32 -11.80
CA GLU A 346 -19.03 0.53 -10.59
C GLU A 346 -18.99 -0.96 -10.94
N ILE A 347 -18.21 -1.72 -10.18
CA ILE A 347 -18.03 -3.16 -10.37
C ILE A 347 -18.93 -3.92 -9.40
N GLY A 348 -18.93 -3.54 -8.13
CA GLY A 348 -19.80 -4.11 -7.10
C GLY A 348 -19.36 -3.74 -5.68
N PRO A 349 -20.21 -3.98 -4.67
CA PRO A 349 -19.93 -3.58 -3.30
C PRO A 349 -18.93 -4.52 -2.62
N VAL A 350 -18.06 -3.96 -1.78
CA VAL A 350 -17.32 -4.74 -0.77
C VAL A 350 -18.25 -5.14 0.39
N SER A 351 -17.83 -6.14 1.15
CA SER A 351 -18.54 -6.66 2.31
C SER A 351 -18.73 -5.59 3.39
N PRO A 352 -19.76 -5.74 4.26
CA PRO A 352 -19.92 -4.85 5.40
C PRO A 352 -18.73 -4.85 6.36
N THR A 353 -17.99 -5.96 6.44
CA THR A 353 -16.80 -6.10 7.29
C THR A 353 -15.68 -5.23 6.74
N LEU A 354 -15.31 -5.41 5.48
CA LEU A 354 -14.27 -4.64 4.82
C LEU A 354 -14.60 -3.13 4.77
N ARG A 355 -15.87 -2.78 4.54
CA ARG A 355 -16.33 -1.38 4.55
C ARG A 355 -16.11 -0.67 5.89
N LYS A 356 -16.18 -1.40 7.00
CA LYS A 356 -16.05 -0.87 8.37
C LYS A 356 -14.65 -1.02 8.94
N ALA A 357 -13.76 -1.73 8.26
CA ALA A 357 -12.40 -1.93 8.74
C ALA A 357 -11.65 -0.59 8.76
N PRO A 358 -10.94 -0.28 9.85
CA PRO A 358 -10.13 0.94 9.93
C PRO A 358 -8.90 0.84 9.02
N GLU A 359 -8.34 1.99 8.67
CA GLU A 359 -7.27 2.13 7.67
C GLU A 359 -6.04 1.26 7.92
N TYR A 360 -5.49 1.29 9.13
CA TYR A 360 -4.26 0.60 9.52
C TYR A 360 -4.43 -0.92 9.71
N ARG A 361 -5.58 -1.48 9.27
CA ARG A 361 -5.96 -2.89 9.46
C ARG A 361 -6.29 -3.59 8.15
N VAL A 362 -6.08 -2.94 7.01
CA VAL A 362 -6.42 -3.50 5.70
C VAL A 362 -5.24 -3.36 4.77
N GLU A 363 -4.91 -4.44 4.07
CA GLU A 363 -4.01 -4.43 2.92
C GLU A 363 -4.68 -5.08 1.74
N ALA A 364 -4.38 -4.62 0.52
CA ALA A 364 -4.96 -5.18 -0.69
C ALA A 364 -3.90 -5.50 -1.73
N ALA A 365 -4.19 -6.50 -2.57
CA ALA A 365 -3.41 -6.76 -3.76
C ALA A 365 -4.25 -7.43 -4.84
N GLY A 366 -3.89 -7.13 -6.08
CA GLY A 366 -4.49 -7.74 -7.25
C GLY A 366 -3.69 -8.91 -7.80
N HIS A 367 -4.38 -9.86 -8.41
CA HIS A 367 -3.79 -10.90 -9.23
C HIS A 367 -4.78 -11.33 -10.32
N GLY A 368 -4.48 -10.94 -11.55
CA GLY A 368 -5.37 -11.20 -12.67
C GLY A 368 -6.73 -10.54 -12.43
N LYS A 369 -7.79 -11.35 -12.43
CA LYS A 369 -9.17 -10.87 -12.22
C LYS A 369 -9.58 -10.79 -10.76
N LEU A 370 -8.65 -10.96 -9.82
CA LEU A 370 -8.95 -11.04 -8.41
C LEU A 370 -8.34 -9.86 -7.67
N LEU A 371 -9.10 -9.29 -6.73
CA LEU A 371 -8.64 -8.32 -5.75
C LEU A 371 -8.81 -8.92 -4.36
N THR A 372 -7.71 -9.09 -3.65
CA THR A 372 -7.65 -9.77 -2.35
C THR A 372 -7.34 -8.76 -1.26
N PHE A 373 -8.07 -8.84 -0.16
CA PHE A 373 -7.87 -8.01 1.04
C PHE A 373 -7.48 -8.88 2.22
N ALA A 374 -6.45 -8.49 2.95
CA ALA A 374 -6.18 -8.96 4.30
C ALA A 374 -6.74 -7.94 5.29
N ILE A 375 -7.55 -8.39 6.24
CA ILE A 375 -8.34 -7.53 7.15
C ILE A 375 -8.08 -7.97 8.59
N GLN A 376 -7.67 -7.05 9.44
CA GLN A 376 -7.48 -7.29 10.87
C GLN A 376 -8.74 -6.80 11.59
N LEU A 377 -9.45 -7.72 12.23
CA LEU A 377 -10.68 -7.44 12.94
C LEU A 377 -10.39 -6.75 14.28
N GLU A 378 -11.39 -6.07 14.83
CA GLU A 378 -11.31 -5.45 16.16
C GLU A 378 -10.99 -6.48 17.27
N THR A 379 -11.41 -7.73 17.07
CA THR A 379 -11.15 -8.87 17.95
C THR A 379 -9.67 -9.29 17.99
N GLY A 380 -8.85 -8.80 17.06
CA GLY A 380 -7.48 -9.29 16.86
C GLY A 380 -7.40 -10.54 15.99
N GLU A 381 -8.51 -11.02 15.44
CA GLU A 381 -8.53 -12.06 14.40
C GLU A 381 -8.22 -11.43 13.03
N ALA A 382 -7.83 -12.25 12.05
CA ALA A 382 -7.67 -11.82 10.68
C ALA A 382 -8.69 -12.51 9.74
N LEU A 383 -8.97 -11.85 8.62
CA LEU A 383 -9.87 -12.32 7.58
C LEU A 383 -9.23 -12.00 6.22
N ILE A 384 -9.33 -12.93 5.27
CA ILE A 384 -9.04 -12.65 3.87
C ILE A 384 -10.35 -12.62 3.10
N GLU A 385 -10.56 -11.59 2.29
CA GLU A 385 -11.66 -11.53 1.34
C GLU A 385 -11.13 -11.37 -0.08
N THR A 386 -11.67 -12.14 -1.03
CA THR A 386 -11.26 -12.07 -2.44
C THR A 386 -12.45 -11.74 -3.32
N TYR A 387 -12.30 -10.76 -4.21
CA TYR A 387 -13.33 -10.25 -5.10
C TYR A 387 -12.96 -10.49 -6.56
N ASN A 388 -13.94 -10.85 -7.38
CA ASN A 388 -13.77 -10.98 -8.81
C ASN A 388 -14.04 -9.62 -9.49
N LEU A 389 -13.05 -9.10 -10.22
CA LEU A 389 -13.07 -7.78 -10.84
C LEU A 389 -13.95 -7.68 -12.10
N ASP A 390 -14.33 -8.81 -12.70
CA ASP A 390 -15.28 -8.81 -13.81
C ASP A 390 -16.73 -8.65 -13.29
N THR A 391 -17.02 -9.20 -12.12
CA THR A 391 -18.40 -9.32 -11.59
C THR A 391 -18.69 -8.52 -10.33
N GLY A 392 -17.65 -8.03 -9.65
CA GLY A 392 -17.72 -7.36 -8.35
C GLY A 392 -18.12 -8.24 -7.19
N LYS A 393 -18.23 -9.55 -7.40
CA LYS A 393 -18.69 -10.49 -6.39
C LYS A 393 -17.55 -10.91 -5.48
N LEU A 394 -17.85 -10.97 -4.19
CA LEU A 394 -17.05 -11.69 -3.20
C LEU A 394 -17.02 -13.17 -3.61
N VAL A 395 -15.83 -13.66 -3.95
CA VAL A 395 -15.56 -15.05 -4.34
C VAL A 395 -15.37 -15.89 -3.10
N TYR A 396 -14.60 -15.38 -2.14
CA TYR A 396 -14.14 -16.17 -1.01
C TYR A 396 -13.90 -15.31 0.23
N THR A 397 -14.14 -15.91 1.40
CA THR A 397 -13.87 -15.36 2.72
C THR A 397 -13.17 -16.43 3.56
N LEU A 398 -11.99 -16.10 4.10
CA LEU A 398 -11.16 -17.01 4.87
C LEU A 398 -10.81 -16.41 6.23
N PRO A 399 -11.37 -16.92 7.33
CA PRO A 399 -10.88 -16.60 8.66
C PRO A 399 -9.43 -17.07 8.77
N VAL A 400 -8.54 -16.18 9.23
CA VAL A 400 -7.12 -16.48 9.41
C VAL A 400 -6.83 -16.61 10.90
N THR A 401 -6.20 -17.72 11.27
CA THR A 401 -5.80 -18.05 12.63
C THR A 401 -4.28 -18.14 12.76
N GLY A 402 -3.74 -17.88 13.94
CA GLY A 402 -2.30 -17.94 14.22
C GLY A 402 -1.56 -16.60 14.07
N LEU A 403 -2.30 -15.49 13.89
CA LEU A 403 -1.75 -14.13 13.80
C LEU A 403 -2.10 -13.27 15.01
N GLU A 404 -3.00 -13.73 15.88
CA GLU A 404 -3.56 -12.97 17.01
C GLU A 404 -2.47 -12.48 17.97
N GLY A 405 -1.47 -13.33 18.22
CA GLY A 405 -0.31 -12.99 19.05
C GLY A 405 0.59 -11.90 18.45
N LEU A 406 0.70 -11.83 17.12
CA LEU A 406 1.45 -10.78 16.44
C LEU A 406 0.70 -9.45 16.49
N PHE A 407 -0.61 -9.48 16.20
CA PHE A 407 -1.46 -8.30 16.28
C PHE A 407 -1.52 -7.71 17.69
N ALA A 408 -1.53 -8.55 18.73
CA ALA A 408 -1.45 -8.11 20.12
C ALA A 408 -0.14 -7.36 20.46
N ARG A 409 0.91 -7.54 19.65
CA ARG A 409 2.21 -6.86 19.75
C ARG A 409 2.35 -5.66 18.81
N GLY A 410 1.25 -5.21 18.19
CA GLY A 410 1.29 -4.06 17.28
C GLY A 410 1.93 -4.37 15.92
N VAL A 411 1.97 -5.65 15.52
CA VAL A 411 2.30 -6.01 14.15
C VAL A 411 1.11 -5.66 13.26
N SER A 412 1.37 -5.04 12.11
CA SER A 412 0.35 -4.70 11.11
C SER A 412 0.66 -5.37 9.79
N PHE A 413 -0.35 -5.46 8.92
CA PHE A 413 -0.13 -5.85 7.53
C PHE A 413 0.69 -4.77 6.81
N THR A 414 1.51 -5.19 5.84
CA THR A 414 2.19 -4.29 4.89
C THR A 414 1.95 -4.69 3.44
N SER A 415 1.52 -5.92 3.18
CA SER A 415 1.33 -6.44 1.84
C SER A 415 0.58 -7.77 1.87
N VAL A 416 -0.11 -8.11 0.78
CA VAL A 416 -0.77 -9.40 0.57
C VAL A 416 -0.50 -9.89 -0.86
N ALA A 417 -0.37 -11.19 -1.07
CA ALA A 417 -0.34 -11.78 -2.41
C ALA A 417 -1.12 -13.09 -2.44
N PRO A 418 -2.15 -13.21 -3.31
CA PRO A 418 -2.79 -14.49 -3.56
C PRO A 418 -1.83 -15.43 -4.29
N LEU A 419 -1.59 -16.60 -3.71
CA LEU A 419 -0.74 -17.67 -4.26
C LEU A 419 -1.51 -18.68 -5.10
N THR A 420 -2.82 -18.50 -5.27
CA THR A 420 -3.64 -19.31 -6.18
C THR A 420 -4.46 -18.41 -7.10
N GLY A 421 -4.44 -18.75 -8.40
CA GLY A 421 -5.26 -18.09 -9.43
C GLY A 421 -6.66 -18.69 -9.58
N SER A 422 -6.95 -19.80 -8.90
CA SER A 422 -8.25 -20.48 -8.91
C SER A 422 -8.74 -20.68 -7.49
N TRP A 423 -9.76 -19.92 -7.12
CA TRP A 423 -10.54 -20.10 -5.89
C TRP A 423 -11.89 -20.79 -6.18
N GLU A 424 -12.00 -21.42 -7.35
CA GLU A 424 -13.18 -22.13 -7.84
C GLU A 424 -13.05 -23.65 -7.69
#